data_AF-A0A5M9MM28-F1
#
_entry.id   AF-A0A5M9MM28-F1
#
_cell.length_a   1.000
_cell.length_b   1.000
_cell.length_c   1.000
_cell.angle_alpha   90.00
_cell.angle_beta   90.00
_cell.angle_gamma   90.00
#
_symmetry.space_group_name_H-M   'P 1'
#
loop_
_entity.id
_entity.type
_entity.pdbx_description
1 polymer ?
#
loop_
_entity_poly.entity_id
_entity_poly.type
_entity_poly.pdbx_seq_one_letter_code
_entity_poly.pdbx_strand_id
1 'polypeptide(L)'
;MKLLNILTLLTSTTLALAQDLDTREANEATLEARATTICGSGYKLTQAIPLPKGTDPKMRLATLYSYIGKDKGCVFLDNNVGTSRYMYVNVCQWDKKNCDKDSGTFSQYAGPIYIKDFACAPVTAKMGKSSKDLFINYKSEG
;
A
#
# COMPACT_ATOMS: atom_id res chain seq x y z
N MET A 1 39.59 31.29 37.17
CA MET A 1 39.35 29.99 36.48
C MET A 1 37.87 29.68 36.52
N LYS A 2 37.15 29.81 35.40
CA LYS A 2 35.85 29.18 35.19
C LYS A 2 35.90 28.56 33.80
N LEU A 3 35.83 27.24 33.76
CA LEU A 3 35.97 26.41 32.56
C LEU A 3 34.80 26.66 31.61
N LEU A 4 35.15 26.83 30.32
CA LEU A 4 34.24 26.78 29.17
C LEU A 4 33.53 25.41 29.13
N ASN A 5 32.20 25.41 29.12
CA ASN A 5 31.42 24.24 28.68
C ASN A 5 30.98 24.51 27.23
N ILE A 6 31.74 23.97 26.28
CA ILE A 6 31.42 23.99 24.86
C ILE A 6 30.38 22.88 24.63
N LEU A 7 29.11 23.27 24.51
CA LEU A 7 28.04 22.36 24.10
C LEU A 7 28.07 22.27 22.56
N THR A 8 28.65 21.19 22.05
CA THR A 8 28.66 20.87 20.62
C THR A 8 27.22 20.56 20.17
N LEU A 9 26.57 21.50 19.46
CA LEU A 9 25.35 21.20 18.73
C LEU A 9 25.70 20.31 17.54
N LEU A 10 25.40 19.01 17.65
CA LEU A 10 25.35 18.10 16.52
C LEU A 10 24.22 18.56 15.59
N THR A 11 24.57 19.17 14.47
CA THR A 11 23.65 19.44 13.37
C THR A 11 23.17 18.12 12.79
N SER A 12 21.95 17.70 13.11
CA SER A 12 21.28 16.61 12.42
C SER A 12 20.85 17.10 11.04
N THR A 13 21.72 16.97 10.04
CA THR A 13 21.30 17.01 8.64
C THR A 13 20.49 15.75 8.37
N THR A 14 19.16 15.85 8.40
CA THR A 14 18.30 14.83 7.83
C THR A 14 18.49 14.84 6.32
N LEU A 15 19.31 13.93 5.81
CA LEU A 15 19.30 13.54 4.40
C LEU A 15 17.95 12.84 4.16
N ALA A 16 16.97 13.59 3.66
CA ALA A 16 15.83 13.00 2.97
C ALA A 16 16.33 12.50 1.60
N LEU A 17 17.05 11.37 1.60
CA LEU A 17 17.34 10.64 0.39
C LEU A 17 16.02 10.05 -0.11
N ALA A 18 15.72 10.34 -1.38
CA ALA A 18 14.66 9.72 -2.14
C ALA A 18 14.62 8.22 -1.81
N GLN A 19 13.54 7.80 -1.14
CA GLN A 19 13.28 6.41 -0.84
C GLN A 19 12.98 5.72 -2.17
N ASP A 20 14.05 5.18 -2.75
CA ASP A 20 14.01 4.41 -3.97
C ASP A 20 12.98 3.28 -3.81
N LEU A 21 12.21 3.05 -4.87
CA LEU A 21 11.05 2.16 -4.93
C LEU A 21 11.35 0.73 -4.43
N ASP A 22 12.64 0.36 -4.45
CA ASP A 22 13.20 -0.93 -4.02
C ASP A 22 13.24 -1.11 -2.48
N THR A 23 13.38 -0.03 -1.68
CA THR A 23 13.41 -0.16 -0.21
C THR A 23 12.03 -0.30 0.44
N ARG A 24 10.94 -0.16 -0.32
CA ARG A 24 9.56 -0.35 0.19
C ARG A 24 9.20 -1.82 0.40
N GLU A 25 10.01 -2.78 -0.07
CA GLU A 25 9.59 -4.18 -0.21
C GLU A 25 10.38 -5.24 0.57
N ALA A 26 11.36 -4.90 1.43
CA ALA A 26 12.27 -5.93 1.95
C ALA A 26 12.33 -6.12 3.47
N ASN A 27 11.41 -5.55 4.26
CA ASN A 27 11.40 -5.78 5.71
C ASN A 27 9.97 -5.94 6.24
N GLU A 28 9.68 -7.09 6.86
CA GLU A 28 8.41 -7.37 7.55
C GLU A 28 8.04 -6.24 8.54
N ALA A 29 9.02 -5.71 9.27
CA ALA A 29 8.78 -4.59 10.18
C ALA A 29 8.28 -3.32 9.47
N THR A 30 8.71 -3.10 8.22
CA THR A 30 8.24 -1.97 7.39
C THR A 30 6.82 -2.20 6.88
N LEU A 31 6.44 -3.46 6.59
CA LEU A 31 5.10 -3.80 6.15
C LEU A 31 4.08 -3.70 7.30
N GLU A 32 4.45 -4.15 8.51
CA GLU A 32 3.63 -3.97 9.72
C GLU A 32 3.47 -2.49 10.10
N ALA A 33 4.53 -1.68 9.99
CA ALA A 33 4.45 -0.24 10.22
C ALA A 33 3.53 0.46 9.21
N ARG A 34 3.57 0.04 7.94
CA ARG A 34 2.63 0.51 6.89
C ARG A 34 1.20 0.12 7.21
N ALA A 35 0.96 -1.13 7.61
CA ALA A 35 -0.34 -1.61 8.07
C ALA A 35 -0.87 -0.73 9.20
N THR A 36 -0.03 -0.45 10.19
CA THR A 36 -0.38 0.38 11.34
C THR A 36 -0.77 1.81 10.93
N THR A 37 -0.08 2.38 9.95
CA THR A 37 -0.35 3.74 9.46
C THR A 37 -1.64 3.81 8.62
N ILE A 38 -1.88 2.83 7.76
CA ILE A 38 -2.98 2.87 6.77
C ILE A 38 -4.22 2.15 7.30
N CYS A 39 -4.07 0.91 7.78
CA CYS A 39 -5.16 0.07 8.27
C CYS A 39 -5.47 0.27 9.76
N GLY A 40 -4.48 0.75 10.53
CA GLY A 40 -4.51 0.79 12.00
C GLY A 40 -3.78 -0.39 12.64
N SER A 41 -3.60 -0.33 13.95
CA SER A 41 -2.94 -1.40 14.73
C SER A 41 -3.72 -2.71 14.72
N GLY A 42 -3.02 -3.84 14.87
CA GLY A 42 -3.65 -5.17 15.02
C GLY A 42 -3.99 -5.87 13.70
N TYR A 43 -3.55 -5.31 12.58
CA TYR A 43 -3.62 -5.92 11.26
C TYR A 43 -2.33 -6.66 10.93
N LYS A 44 -2.43 -7.87 10.38
CA LYS A 44 -1.30 -8.69 9.92
C LYS A 44 -1.32 -8.85 8.41
N LEU A 45 -0.14 -8.81 7.79
CA LEU A 45 -0.03 -8.98 6.34
C LEU A 45 -0.50 -10.37 5.94
N THR A 46 -1.34 -10.45 4.91
CA THR A 46 -1.74 -11.73 4.31
C THR A 46 -1.32 -11.84 2.87
N GLN A 47 -1.37 -10.74 2.12
CA GLN A 47 -0.93 -10.72 0.73
C GLN A 47 -0.27 -9.39 0.38
N ALA A 48 0.82 -9.47 -0.36
CA ALA A 48 1.45 -8.37 -1.06
C ALA A 48 1.66 -8.81 -2.51
N ILE A 49 0.78 -8.38 -3.42
CA ILE A 49 0.81 -8.81 -4.81
C ILE A 49 1.42 -7.68 -5.65
N PRO A 50 2.64 -7.86 -6.19
CA PRO A 50 3.20 -6.91 -7.14
C PRO A 50 2.39 -6.96 -8.44
N LEU A 51 2.08 -5.78 -8.99
CA LEU A 51 1.29 -5.60 -10.21
C LEU A 51 2.08 -4.74 -11.22
N PRO A 52 2.01 -5.05 -12.54
CA PRO A 52 1.21 -6.09 -13.16
C PRO A 52 1.62 -7.52 -12.77
N LYS A 53 0.65 -8.43 -12.62
CA LYS A 53 0.95 -9.80 -12.21
C LYS A 53 1.77 -10.49 -13.31
N GLY A 54 2.82 -11.23 -12.92
CA GLY A 54 3.67 -11.97 -13.86
C GLY A 54 4.84 -11.17 -14.44
N THR A 55 5.03 -9.93 -14.01
CA THR A 55 6.27 -9.18 -14.28
C THR A 55 7.27 -9.37 -13.15
N ASP A 56 8.55 -9.06 -13.40
CA ASP A 56 9.56 -8.95 -12.34
C ASP A 56 9.04 -7.99 -11.25
N PRO A 57 9.04 -8.37 -9.95
CA PRO A 57 8.61 -7.51 -8.85
C PRO A 57 9.30 -6.14 -8.82
N LYS A 58 10.53 -6.02 -9.33
CA LYS A 58 11.25 -4.74 -9.43
C LYS A 58 10.66 -3.79 -10.48
N MET A 59 9.88 -4.32 -11.42
CA MET A 59 9.20 -3.58 -12.47
C MET A 59 7.73 -3.31 -12.13
N ARG A 60 7.30 -3.61 -10.90
CA ARG A 60 5.93 -3.38 -10.47
C ARG A 60 5.60 -1.89 -10.52
N LEU A 61 4.39 -1.60 -10.94
CA LEU A 61 3.81 -0.25 -10.97
C LEU A 61 2.94 -0.01 -9.73
N ALA A 62 2.45 -1.09 -9.12
CA ALA A 62 1.66 -1.06 -7.91
C ALA A 62 1.89 -2.33 -7.06
N THR A 63 1.60 -2.25 -5.76
CA THR A 63 1.49 -3.42 -4.88
C THR A 63 0.09 -3.43 -4.27
N LEU A 64 -0.66 -4.49 -4.50
CA LEU A 64 -1.95 -4.71 -3.84
C LEU A 64 -1.70 -5.39 -2.50
N TYR A 65 -1.99 -4.68 -1.42
CA TYR A 65 -1.83 -5.21 -0.08
C TYR A 65 -3.18 -5.63 0.51
N SER A 66 -3.15 -6.78 1.18
CA SER A 66 -4.24 -7.28 2.00
C SER A 66 -3.72 -7.58 3.40
N TYR A 67 -4.46 -7.09 4.40
CA TYR A 67 -4.19 -7.34 5.80
C TYR A 67 -5.43 -7.90 6.48
N ILE A 68 -5.25 -8.80 7.44
CA ILE A 68 -6.33 -9.34 8.28
C ILE A 68 -6.13 -8.87 9.72
N GLY A 69 -7.18 -8.22 10.25
CA GLY A 69 -7.37 -7.99 11.68
C GLY A 69 -8.33 -9.02 12.27
N LYS A 70 -8.74 -8.82 13.53
CA LYS A 70 -9.58 -9.80 14.27
C LYS A 70 -10.85 -10.21 13.52
N ASP A 71 -11.64 -9.24 13.03
CA ASP A 71 -12.95 -9.48 12.41
C ASP A 71 -13.10 -8.80 11.03
N LYS A 72 -12.01 -8.23 10.50
CA LYS A 72 -12.03 -7.40 9.29
C LYS A 72 -10.77 -7.55 8.47
N GLY A 73 -10.91 -7.52 7.15
CA GLY A 73 -9.82 -7.26 6.22
C GLY A 73 -9.61 -5.76 6.02
N CYS A 74 -8.39 -5.40 5.63
CA CYS A 74 -8.03 -4.08 5.11
C CYS A 74 -7.26 -4.27 3.81
N VAL A 75 -7.70 -3.60 2.75
CA VAL A 75 -7.08 -3.71 1.42
C VAL A 75 -6.80 -2.32 0.85
N PHE A 76 -5.61 -2.14 0.30
CA PHE A 76 -5.28 -0.92 -0.43
C PHE A 76 -4.33 -1.23 -1.59
N LEU A 77 -4.40 -0.41 -2.63
CA LEU A 77 -3.50 -0.47 -3.78
C LEU A 77 -2.44 0.62 -3.61
N ASP A 78 -1.18 0.23 -3.47
CA ASP A 78 -0.03 1.11 -3.28
C ASP A 78 0.54 1.58 -4.62
N ASN A 79 0.90 2.85 -4.73
CA ASN A 79 1.49 3.43 -5.93
C ASN A 79 3.02 3.32 -5.88
N ASN A 80 3.61 2.61 -6.86
CA ASN A 80 5.05 2.40 -6.98
C ASN A 80 5.66 3.10 -8.22
N VAL A 81 5.02 4.13 -8.78
CA VAL A 81 5.57 4.86 -9.95
C VAL A 81 6.00 6.30 -9.66
N GLY A 82 5.99 6.74 -8.40
CA GLY A 82 6.50 8.06 -7.99
C GLY A 82 5.72 9.28 -8.50
N THR A 83 4.58 9.07 -9.16
CA THR A 83 3.72 10.12 -9.71
C THR A 83 2.26 9.73 -9.60
N SER A 84 1.37 10.71 -9.59
CA SER A 84 -0.07 10.46 -9.48
C SER A 84 -0.59 9.63 -10.65
N ARG A 85 -1.43 8.64 -10.32
CA ARG A 85 -2.06 7.75 -11.30
C ARG A 85 -3.53 7.60 -11.00
N TYR A 86 -4.31 7.32 -12.04
CA TYR A 86 -5.63 6.77 -11.82
C TYR A 86 -5.46 5.42 -11.13
N MET A 87 -6.14 5.23 -10.01
CA MET A 87 -6.13 3.99 -9.25
C MET A 87 -7.56 3.64 -8.89
N TYR A 88 -7.82 2.35 -8.81
CA TYR A 88 -9.10 1.78 -8.43
C TYR A 88 -8.84 0.51 -7.63
N VAL A 89 -9.46 0.41 -6.47
CA VAL A 89 -9.53 -0.84 -5.71
C VAL A 89 -10.97 -1.10 -5.33
N ASN A 90 -11.41 -2.35 -5.44
CA ASN A 90 -12.75 -2.78 -5.05
C ASN A 90 -12.66 -4.14 -4.41
N VAL A 91 -13.32 -4.29 -3.27
CA VAL A 91 -13.41 -5.55 -2.54
C VAL A 91 -14.88 -5.84 -2.29
N CYS A 92 -15.27 -7.09 -2.51
CA CYS A 92 -16.60 -7.58 -2.15
C CYS A 92 -16.48 -8.66 -1.09
N GLN A 93 -17.50 -8.81 -0.24
CA GLN A 93 -17.63 -9.99 0.62
C GLN A 93 -17.68 -11.25 -0.26
N TRP A 94 -17.39 -12.41 0.33
CA TRP A 94 -17.39 -13.69 -0.39
C TRP A 94 -18.74 -13.96 -1.11
N ASP A 95 -19.86 -13.53 -0.52
CA ASP A 95 -21.21 -13.67 -1.08
C ASP A 95 -21.58 -12.57 -2.11
N LYS A 96 -20.66 -11.63 -2.35
CA LYS A 96 -20.76 -10.49 -3.28
C LYS A 96 -21.91 -9.51 -3.00
N LYS A 97 -22.58 -9.59 -1.84
CA LYS A 97 -23.70 -8.69 -1.53
C LYS A 97 -23.25 -7.31 -1.09
N ASN A 98 -22.12 -7.25 -0.38
CA ASN A 98 -21.55 -6.00 0.10
C ASN A 98 -20.20 -5.79 -0.56
N CYS A 99 -20.08 -4.74 -1.34
CA CYS A 99 -18.85 -4.30 -1.97
C CYS A 99 -18.56 -2.87 -1.57
N ASP A 100 -17.28 -2.55 -1.44
CA ASP A 100 -16.80 -1.21 -1.30
C ASP A 100 -15.66 -0.96 -2.28
N LYS A 101 -15.47 0.30 -2.66
CA LYS A 101 -14.49 0.71 -3.65
C LYS A 101 -13.92 2.07 -3.34
N ASP A 102 -12.68 2.27 -3.75
CA ASP A 102 -12.05 3.58 -3.82
C ASP A 102 -11.46 3.78 -5.22
N SER A 103 -11.62 4.99 -5.76
CA SER A 103 -11.19 5.30 -7.11
C SER A 103 -10.95 6.79 -7.33
N GLY A 104 -9.89 7.11 -8.06
CA GLY A 104 -9.48 8.49 -8.26
C GLY A 104 -8.04 8.60 -8.74
N THR A 105 -7.49 9.80 -8.68
CA THR A 105 -6.08 10.07 -8.99
C THR A 105 -5.30 10.21 -7.70
N PHE A 106 -4.41 9.27 -7.42
CA PHE A 106 -3.67 9.21 -6.17
C PHE A 106 -2.16 9.20 -6.39
N SER A 107 -1.44 9.94 -5.56
CA SER A 107 0.02 9.94 -5.52
C SER A 107 0.60 8.81 -4.68
N GLN A 108 -0.16 8.30 -3.70
CA GLN A 108 0.34 7.32 -2.72
C GLN A 108 -0.39 5.99 -2.80
N TYR A 109 -1.71 5.96 -2.60
CA TYR A 109 -2.50 4.72 -2.61
C TYR A 109 -3.99 5.01 -2.84
N ALA A 110 -4.74 3.98 -3.24
CA ALA A 110 -6.20 3.94 -3.19
C ALA A 110 -6.65 2.95 -2.10
N GLY A 111 -7.70 3.29 -1.35
CA GLY A 111 -8.12 2.63 -0.11
C GLY A 111 -7.77 3.46 1.13
N PRO A 112 -7.71 2.87 2.34
CA PRO A 112 -8.01 1.47 2.64
C PRO A 112 -9.50 1.15 2.54
N ILE A 113 -9.82 -0.02 2.02
CA ILE A 113 -11.15 -0.61 2.09
C ILE A 113 -11.18 -1.60 3.24
N TYR A 114 -12.15 -1.44 4.12
CA TYR A 114 -12.41 -2.36 5.21
C TYR A 114 -13.58 -3.26 4.90
N ILE A 115 -13.40 -4.57 5.08
CA ILE A 115 -14.49 -5.52 4.82
C ILE A 115 -14.55 -6.60 5.89
N LYS A 116 -15.76 -6.97 6.28
CA LYS A 116 -16.00 -8.16 7.13
C LYS A 116 -15.86 -9.43 6.29
N ASP A 117 -15.59 -10.55 6.92
CA ASP A 117 -15.54 -11.87 6.28
C ASP A 117 -14.61 -11.88 5.05
N PHE A 118 -13.40 -11.34 5.23
CA PHE A 118 -12.43 -11.14 4.14
C PHE A 118 -11.87 -12.44 3.55
N ALA A 119 -12.07 -13.58 4.22
CA ALA A 119 -11.68 -14.87 3.66
C ALA A 119 -12.36 -15.08 2.29
N CYS A 120 -11.55 -15.33 1.26
CA CYS A 120 -11.99 -15.50 -0.13
C CYS A 120 -12.72 -14.29 -0.76
N ALA A 121 -12.57 -13.09 -0.18
CA ALA A 121 -13.15 -11.88 -0.75
C ALA A 121 -12.50 -11.56 -2.11
N PRO A 122 -13.27 -11.48 -3.21
CA PRO A 122 -12.70 -11.11 -4.51
C PRO A 122 -12.27 -9.64 -4.49
N VAL A 123 -11.05 -9.39 -4.98
CA VAL A 123 -10.44 -8.06 -5.08
C VAL A 123 -10.22 -7.71 -6.54
N THR A 124 -10.57 -6.49 -6.92
CA THR A 124 -10.20 -5.90 -8.21
C THR A 124 -9.28 -4.72 -7.97
N ALA A 125 -8.17 -4.67 -8.71
CA ALA A 125 -7.22 -3.56 -8.67
C ALA A 125 -6.94 -3.07 -10.09
N LYS A 126 -7.04 -1.76 -10.32
CA LYS A 126 -6.72 -1.15 -11.61
C LYS A 126 -5.82 0.07 -11.40
N MET A 127 -4.93 0.29 -12.36
CA MET A 127 -4.10 1.50 -12.40
C MET A 127 -3.87 1.93 -13.84
N GLY A 128 -3.86 3.24 -14.07
CA GLY A 128 -3.78 3.83 -15.40
C GLY A 128 -3.36 5.30 -15.39
N LYS A 129 -3.22 5.87 -16.59
CA LYS A 129 -3.21 7.33 -16.75
C LYS A 129 -4.61 7.90 -16.51
N SER A 130 -5.64 7.15 -16.88
CA SER A 130 -7.04 7.44 -16.63
C SER A 130 -7.84 6.14 -16.47
N SER A 131 -9.14 6.22 -16.18
CA SER A 131 -10.03 5.05 -16.14
C SER A 131 -10.20 4.34 -17.49
N LYS A 132 -9.80 4.97 -18.60
CA LYS A 132 -9.89 4.44 -19.97
C LYS A 132 -8.53 3.98 -20.54
N ASP A 133 -7.42 4.33 -19.88
CA ASP A 133 -6.05 4.00 -20.30
C ASP A 133 -5.34 3.33 -19.12
N LEU A 134 -5.61 2.03 -18.97
CA LEU A 134 -5.16 1.19 -17.87
C LEU A 134 -3.94 0.37 -18.29
N PHE A 135 -2.93 0.34 -17.44
CA PHE A 135 -1.78 -0.57 -17.54
C PHE A 135 -1.85 -1.73 -16.53
N ILE A 136 -2.66 -1.59 -15.48
CA ILE A 136 -3.05 -2.68 -14.58
C ILE A 136 -4.56 -2.84 -14.64
N ASN A 137 -5.01 -4.08 -14.85
CA ASN A 137 -6.41 -4.50 -14.72
C ASN A 137 -6.45 -5.91 -14.11
N TYR A 138 -6.26 -5.97 -12.79
CA TYR A 138 -6.17 -7.19 -12.01
C TYR A 138 -7.50 -7.52 -11.34
N LYS A 139 -7.82 -8.82 -11.29
CA LYS A 139 -8.92 -9.39 -10.50
C LYS A 139 -8.42 -10.66 -9.84
N SER A 140 -8.62 -10.81 -8.53
CA SER A 140 -8.34 -12.05 -7.84
C SER A 140 -9.43 -13.08 -8.14
N GLU A 141 -9.03 -14.35 -8.16
CA GLU A 141 -9.97 -15.44 -8.00
C GLU A 141 -10.36 -15.49 -6.51
N GLY A 142 -11.66 -15.57 -6.24
CA GLY A 142 -12.22 -15.69 -4.89
C GLY A 142 -12.86 -17.06 -4.76
#